data_AF-A0A2V4HWE8-F1
#
_entry.id   AF-A0A2V4HWE8-F1
#
_cell.length_a   1.000
_cell.length_b   1.000
_cell.length_c   1.000
_cell.angle_alpha   90.00
_cell.angle_beta   90.00
_cell.angle_gamma   90.00
#
_symmetry.space_group_name_H-M   'P 1'
#
loop_
_entity.id
_entity.type
_entity.pdbx_description
1 polymer ?
#
loop_
_entity_poly.entity_id
_entity_poly.type
_entity_poly.pdbx_seq_one_letter_code
_entity_poly.pdbx_strand_id
1 'polypeptide(L)' 'DYIAYYNQERISLRLNGLSPVEFRTQALAA' A
#
# COMPACT_ATOMS: atom_id res chain seq x y z
N ASP A 1 1.17 -7.25 14.67
CA ASP A 1 0.57 -5.90 14.59
C ASP A 1 1.39 -4.91 13.77
N TYR A 2 2.67 -4.66 14.09
CA TYR A 2 3.52 -3.72 13.33
C TYR A 2 3.59 -3.99 11.82
N ILE A 3 3.73 -5.26 11.43
CA ILE A 3 3.81 -5.67 10.01
C ILE A 3 2.50 -5.38 9.27
N ALA A 4 1.35 -5.61 9.91
CA ALA A 4 0.03 -5.38 9.30
C ALA A 4 -0.17 -3.89 9.01
N TYR A 5 0.08 -3.05 10.01
CA TYR A 5 0.02 -1.59 9.87
C TYR A 5 0.91 -1.07 8.74
N TYR A 6 2.16 -1.56 8.65
CA TYR A 6 3.10 -1.10 7.64
C TYR A 6 2.70 -1.51 6.22
N ASN A 7 2.15 -2.71 6.05
CA ASN A 7 1.79 -3.24 4.74
C ASN A 7 0.44 -2.70 4.23
N GLN A 8 -0.49 -2.36 5.12
CA GLN A 8 -1.86 -2.01 4.74
C GLN A 8 -2.20 -0.52 4.93
N GLU A 9 -1.66 0.13 5.96
CA GLU A 9 -2.27 1.38 6.48
C GLU A 9 -1.33 2.59 6.46
N ARG A 10 -0.01 2.37 6.54
CA ARG A 10 0.98 3.40 6.89
C ARG A 10 1.02 4.64 5.97
N ILE A 11 0.51 4.61 4.74
CA ILE A 11 0.70 5.71 3.75
C ILE A 11 -0.46 5.91 2.76
N SER A 12 -1.65 5.36 3.01
CA SER A 12 -2.73 5.28 1.99
C SER A 12 -3.17 6.63 1.41
N LEU A 13 -3.09 7.72 2.18
CA LEU A 13 -3.41 9.09 1.71
C LEU A 13 -2.46 9.62 0.61
N ARG A 14 -1.24 9.09 0.49
CA ARG A 14 -0.27 9.53 -0.54
C ARG A 14 -0.34 8.71 -1.82
N LEU A 15 -0.99 7.55 -1.78
CA LEU A 15 -1.07 6.61 -2.89
C LEU A 15 -2.47 6.60 -3.52
N ASN A 16 -3.14 7.75 -3.53
CA ASN A 16 -4.52 7.89 -4.03
C ASN A 16 -5.52 6.91 -3.36
N GLY A 17 -5.32 6.61 -2.08
CA GLY A 17 -6.17 5.68 -1.32
C GLY A 17 -5.69 4.22 -1.34
N LEU A 18 -4.66 3.88 -2.10
CA LEU A 18 -4.11 2.52 -2.15
C LEU A 18 -3.23 2.22 -0.93
N SER A 19 -3.30 0.98 -0.44
CA SER A 19 -2.31 0.47 0.49
C SER A 19 -0.92 0.33 -0.16
N PRO A 20 0.16 0.27 0.63
CA PRO A 20 1.50 -0.02 0.13
C PRO A 20 1.61 -1.31 -0.70
N VAL A 21 0.82 -2.34 -0.38
CA VAL A 21 0.79 -3.59 -1.17
C VAL A 21 0.08 -3.38 -2.50
N GLU A 22 -1.10 -2.77 -2.52
CA GLU A 22 -1.87 -2.54 -3.75
C GLU A 22 -1.11 -1.66 -4.75
N PHE A 23 -0.45 -0.62 -4.26
CA PHE A 23 0.38 0.25 -5.11
C PHE A 23 1.52 -0.52 -5.80
N ARG A 24 2.18 -1.45 -5.09
CA ARG A 24 3.23 -2.30 -5.68
C ARG A 24 2.66 -3.28 -6.69
N THR A 25 1.51 -3.87 -6.40
CA THR A 25 0.83 -4.79 -7.33
C THR A 25 0.43 -4.08 -8.62
N GLN A 26 -0.04 -2.82 -8.54
CA GLN A 26 -0.33 -2.03 -9.73
C GLN A 26 0.91 -1.78 -10.59
N ALA A 27 2.05 -1.48 -9.99
CA ALA A 27 3.31 -1.27 -10.71
C ALA A 27 3.84 -2.53 -11.41
N LEU A 28 3.48 -3.72 -10.91
CA LEU A 28 3.84 -5.01 -11.51
C LEU A 28 2.87 -5.46 -12.61
N ALA A 29 1.68 -4.86 -12.67
CA ALA A 29 0.65 -5.19 -13.66
C ALA A 29 0.74 -4.35 -14.94
N ALA A 30 1.60 -3.32 -14.96
CA ALA A 30 1.87 -2.45 -16.10
C ALA A 30 3.14 -2.90 -16.85
#